data_AF-E9HWQ7-F1
#
_entry.id   AF-E9HWQ7-F1
#
_cell.length_a   1.000
_cell.length_b   1.000
_cell.length_c   1.000
_cell.angle_alpha   90.00
_cell.angle_beta   90.00
_cell.angle_gamma   90.00
#
_symmetry.space_group_name_H-M   'P 1'
#
loop_
_entity.id
_entity.type
_entity.pdbx_description
1 polymer ?
#
loop_
_entity_poly.entity_id
_entity_poly.type
_entity_poly.pdbx_seq_one_letter_code
_entity_poly.pdbx_strand_id
1 'polypeptide(L)'
;MSAESSFNGSYQRLKHLMTCFVCYNKYSASRKPKWLICKHYFCQQCLAKIQEKGMIKCPLCRQLQFYSEETSIQPDAVVDLMEKASVHLARLKANQRLKRELETAKIRKIQMWDERERKIELDLANFRQSPTFNDFSALQLALALAKNQVIPLASQDRINFYSDFQERLEQYLRNSASVTNDEVISWIEEVNNKITAEDFTGYHFIRALAAAIINCSITKDRGGLNTIRTSVLKHWAPVLKRYVDSEIYYNNHNAIMEMKLILAVQELTSERKYRKDGFAGLTLEILSAFGENGVFLSCFDAVRKASGSTQSVASLAFYIISCLPQ
;
A
#
# COMPACT_ATOMS: atom_id res chain seq x y z
N MET A 1 2.38 -10.88 18.53
CA MET A 1 3.84 -10.97 18.76
C MET A 1 4.55 -10.66 17.45
N SER A 2 5.17 -9.49 17.34
CA SER A 2 5.61 -8.89 16.07
C SER A 2 6.90 -9.51 15.52
N ALA A 3 7.03 -9.56 14.19
CA ALA A 3 8.22 -10.08 13.48
C ALA A 3 9.55 -9.38 13.83
N GLU A 4 9.49 -8.26 14.55
CA GLU A 4 10.66 -7.55 15.08
C GLU A 4 11.31 -8.29 16.27
N SER A 5 10.52 -8.97 17.11
CA SER A 5 11.05 -9.71 18.27
C SER A 5 11.78 -10.98 17.86
N SER A 6 11.31 -11.66 16.80
CA SER A 6 11.97 -12.86 16.25
C SER A 6 13.28 -12.51 15.54
N PHE A 7 13.33 -11.39 14.83
CA PHE A 7 14.54 -10.94 14.12
C PHE A 7 15.65 -10.44 15.05
N ASN A 8 15.30 -9.68 16.10
CA ASN A 8 16.27 -9.17 17.07
C ASN A 8 16.94 -10.33 17.83
N GLY A 9 16.18 -11.41 18.09
CA GLY A 9 16.71 -12.66 18.65
C GLY A 9 17.79 -13.31 17.78
N SER A 10 17.58 -13.39 16.46
CA SER A 10 18.54 -14.00 15.52
C SER A 10 19.81 -13.17 15.36
N TYR A 11 19.69 -11.83 15.32
CA TYR A 11 20.84 -10.91 15.23
C TYR A 11 21.74 -11.00 16.48
N GLN A 12 21.15 -11.01 17.67
CA GLN A 12 21.92 -11.10 18.92
C GLN A 12 22.62 -12.45 19.04
N ARG A 13 21.96 -13.56 18.69
CA ARG A 13 22.57 -14.90 18.68
C ARG A 13 23.80 -14.96 17.76
N LEU A 14 23.69 -14.43 16.54
CA LEU A 14 24.82 -14.40 15.59
C LEU A 14 25.96 -13.49 16.06
N LYS A 15 25.64 -12.34 16.69
CA LYS A 15 26.66 -11.41 17.20
C LYS A 15 27.57 -12.06 18.25
N HIS A 16 27.00 -12.83 19.18
CA HIS A 16 27.78 -13.54 20.21
C HIS A 16 28.67 -14.64 19.65
N LEU A 17 28.29 -15.26 18.52
CA LEU A 17 29.14 -16.22 17.82
C LEU A 17 30.40 -15.56 17.25
N MET A 18 30.34 -14.26 16.93
CA MET A 18 31.41 -13.54 16.24
C MET A 18 32.33 -12.70 17.14
N THR A 19 32.09 -12.69 18.45
CA THR A 19 32.85 -11.87 19.41
C THR A 19 33.38 -12.70 20.56
N CYS A 20 34.54 -12.34 21.09
CA CYS A 20 35.07 -12.96 22.30
C CYS A 20 34.30 -12.53 23.54
N PHE A 21 33.87 -13.48 24.37
CA PHE A 21 33.08 -13.18 25.57
C PHE A 21 33.87 -12.45 26.67
N VAL A 22 35.21 -12.49 26.64
CA VAL A 22 36.06 -11.82 27.63
C VAL A 22 36.30 -10.36 27.27
N CYS A 23 36.62 -10.07 26.01
CA CYS A 23 37.03 -8.73 25.57
C CYS A 23 36.01 -8.04 24.65
N TYR A 24 34.93 -8.74 24.30
CA TYR A 24 33.85 -8.29 23.40
C TYR A 24 34.29 -7.88 21.99
N ASN A 25 35.57 -8.08 21.64
CA ASN A 25 36.09 -7.79 20.31
C ASN A 25 35.71 -8.89 19.31
N LYS A 26 35.48 -8.49 18.06
CA LYS A 26 35.20 -9.40 16.94
C LYS A 26 36.40 -10.27 16.60
N TYR A 27 36.12 -11.52 16.21
CA TYR A 27 37.12 -12.38 15.60
C TYR A 27 37.47 -11.90 14.19
N SER A 28 38.72 -12.14 13.80
CA SER A 28 39.29 -11.78 12.49
C SER A 28 40.45 -12.72 12.18
N ALA A 29 41.01 -12.62 10.97
CA ALA A 29 42.21 -13.38 10.60
C ALA A 29 43.38 -13.18 11.60
N SER A 30 43.51 -11.96 12.15
CA SER A 30 44.51 -11.59 13.17
C SER A 30 44.09 -11.89 14.61
N ARG A 31 42.80 -12.21 14.85
CA ARG A 31 42.23 -12.49 16.16
C ARG A 31 41.42 -13.77 16.09
N LYS A 32 42.11 -14.90 15.94
CA LYS A 32 41.48 -16.20 15.79
C LYS A 32 40.84 -16.68 17.11
N PRO A 33 39.63 -17.28 17.05
CA PRO A 33 39.04 -17.97 18.20
C PRO A 33 39.81 -19.27 18.49
N LYS A 34 40.04 -19.57 19.78
CA LYS A 34 40.57 -20.84 20.26
C LYS A 34 39.53 -21.56 21.12
N TRP A 35 39.35 -22.85 20.87
CA TRP A 35 38.43 -23.71 21.60
C TRP A 35 39.10 -24.28 22.85
N LEU A 36 38.40 -24.21 23.97
CA LEU A 36 38.71 -24.97 25.17
C LEU A 36 38.11 -26.39 25.05
N ILE A 37 38.57 -27.33 25.87
CA ILE A 37 38.08 -28.73 25.89
C ILE A 37 36.58 -28.75 26.21
N CYS A 38 36.13 -27.82 27.06
CA CYS A 38 34.73 -27.57 27.37
C CYS A 38 33.88 -27.00 26.21
N LYS A 39 34.45 -26.91 24.99
CA LYS A 39 33.81 -26.39 23.76
C LYS A 39 33.41 -24.90 23.78
N HIS A 40 33.89 -24.13 24.76
CA HIS A 40 33.79 -22.67 24.71
C HIS A 40 34.98 -22.08 23.96
N TYR A 41 34.76 -20.97 23.25
CA TYR A 41 35.79 -20.34 22.42
C TYR A 41 36.07 -18.89 22.84
N PHE A 42 37.34 -18.50 22.81
CA PHE A 42 37.82 -17.18 23.20
C PHE A 42 38.96 -16.70 22.31
N CYS A 43 39.26 -15.40 22.34
CA CYS A 43 40.39 -14.84 21.61
C CYS A 43 41.73 -15.33 22.20
N GLN A 44 42.72 -15.64 21.37
CA GLN A 44 44.04 -16.11 21.86
C GLN A 44 44.67 -15.13 22.86
N GLN A 45 44.62 -13.82 22.58
CA GLN A 45 45.13 -12.78 23.48
C GLN A 45 44.44 -12.80 24.86
N CYS A 46 43.17 -13.20 24.90
CA CYS A 46 42.36 -13.26 26.11
C CYS A 46 42.75 -14.49 26.93
N LEU A 47 42.91 -15.64 26.25
CA LEU A 47 43.36 -16.88 26.87
C LEU A 47 44.77 -16.73 27.48
N ALA A 48 45.68 -16.09 26.76
CA ALA A 48 47.04 -15.85 27.25
C ALA A 48 47.07 -15.00 28.54
N LYS A 49 46.12 -14.09 28.73
CA LYS A 49 46.04 -13.24 29.94
C LYS A 49 45.46 -13.95 31.16
N ILE A 50 44.59 -14.94 30.96
CA ILE A 50 43.93 -15.68 32.05
C ILE A 50 44.62 -17.02 32.35
N GLN A 51 45.63 -17.36 31.57
CA GLN A 51 46.46 -18.54 31.79
C GLN A 51 47.36 -18.31 33.00
N GLU A 52 47.32 -19.24 33.94
CA GLU A 52 48.17 -19.22 35.12
C GLU A 52 48.83 -20.60 35.25
N LYS A 53 50.18 -20.63 35.27
CA LYS A 53 50.98 -21.87 35.40
C LYS A 53 50.57 -22.99 34.40
N GLY A 54 50.19 -22.63 33.18
CA GLY A 54 49.78 -23.60 32.15
C GLY A 54 48.34 -24.11 32.27
N MET A 55 47.55 -23.59 33.20
CA MET A 55 46.13 -23.91 33.36
C MET A 55 45.25 -22.72 32.98
N ILE A 56 44.09 -23.01 32.40
CA ILE A 56 43.03 -22.02 32.13
C ILE A 56 41.74 -22.50 32.79
N LYS A 57 41.10 -21.58 33.51
CA LYS A 57 39.73 -21.74 33.99
C LYS A 57 38.78 -21.08 33.00
N CYS A 58 37.86 -21.85 32.41
CA CYS A 58 36.92 -21.32 31.43
C CYS A 58 36.08 -20.16 32.02
N PRO A 59 36.05 -18.97 31.40
CA PRO A 59 35.21 -17.85 31.86
C PRO A 59 33.71 -18.15 31.89
N LEU A 60 33.22 -19.09 31.07
CA LEU A 60 31.80 -19.42 30.95
C LEU A 60 31.37 -20.54 31.89
N CYS A 61 32.03 -21.71 31.85
CA CYS A 61 31.63 -22.87 32.65
C CYS A 61 32.53 -23.15 33.85
N ARG A 62 33.60 -22.35 34.05
CA ARG A 62 34.56 -22.48 35.18
C ARG A 62 35.33 -23.81 35.24
N GLN A 63 35.22 -24.68 34.23
CA GLN A 63 36.02 -25.89 34.13
C GLN A 63 37.51 -25.54 33.98
N LEU A 64 38.34 -26.18 34.80
CA LEU A 64 39.80 -26.04 34.79
C LEU A 64 40.39 -27.05 33.80
N GLN A 65 41.36 -26.60 33.01
CA GLN A 65 42.01 -27.45 32.02
C GLN A 65 43.43 -26.99 31.75
N PHE A 66 44.29 -27.94 31.37
CA PHE A 66 45.62 -27.65 30.84
C PHE A 66 45.49 -26.94 29.48
N TYR A 67 46.27 -25.88 29.30
CA TYR A 67 46.34 -25.15 28.05
C TYR A 67 47.61 -25.58 27.29
N SER A 68 47.43 -26.27 26.17
CA SER A 68 48.51 -26.50 25.20
C SER A 68 48.25 -25.68 23.94
N GLU A 69 49.30 -25.12 23.33
CA GLU A 69 49.15 -24.36 22.08
C GLU A 69 48.74 -25.25 20.90
N GLU A 70 49.02 -26.55 21.00
CA GLU A 70 48.89 -27.57 19.96
C GLU A 70 47.47 -28.16 19.83
N THR A 71 46.58 -28.00 20.82
CA THR A 71 45.18 -28.51 20.75
C THR A 71 44.20 -27.57 20.05
N SER A 72 44.71 -26.50 19.44
CA SER A 72 43.91 -25.53 18.69
C SER A 72 43.53 -26.06 17.31
N ILE A 73 42.45 -26.84 17.23
CA ILE A 73 41.76 -27.09 15.95
C ILE A 73 41.42 -25.72 15.36
N GLN A 74 42.16 -25.28 14.34
CA GLN A 74 41.83 -24.11 13.54
C GLN A 74 40.83 -24.55 12.49
N PRO A 75 39.54 -24.21 12.59
CA PRO A 75 38.64 -24.48 11.51
C PRO A 75 38.68 -23.22 10.66
N ASP A 76 39.54 -23.18 9.64
CA ASP A 76 39.48 -22.14 8.61
C ASP A 76 38.06 -22.03 8.04
N ALA A 77 37.33 -23.15 8.02
CA ALA A 77 35.90 -23.23 7.73
C ALA A 77 35.02 -22.38 8.67
N VAL A 78 35.35 -22.27 9.96
CA VAL A 78 34.60 -21.42 10.92
C VAL A 78 34.91 -19.95 10.72
N VAL A 79 36.16 -19.60 10.36
CA VAL A 79 36.52 -18.21 10.03
C VAL A 79 35.81 -17.77 8.73
N ASP A 80 35.77 -18.64 7.71
CA ASP A 80 35.03 -18.40 6.46
C ASP A 80 33.51 -18.30 6.68
N LEU A 81 32.94 -19.19 7.52
CA LEU A 81 31.54 -19.12 7.90
C LEU A 81 31.22 -17.82 8.67
N MET A 82 32.14 -17.39 9.54
CA MET A 82 32.04 -16.12 10.26
C MET A 82 32.11 -14.92 9.32
N GLU A 83 33.01 -14.92 8.32
CA GLU A 83 33.13 -13.85 7.34
C GLU A 83 31.86 -13.74 6.48
N LYS A 84 31.33 -14.86 5.99
CA LYS A 84 30.03 -14.92 5.29
C LYS A 84 28.87 -14.43 6.15
N ALA A 85 28.86 -14.79 7.44
CA ALA A 85 27.87 -14.29 8.39
C ALA A 85 27.98 -12.76 8.59
N SER A 86 29.19 -12.20 8.58
CA SER A 86 29.40 -10.74 8.69
C SER A 86 28.79 -9.96 7.53
N VAL A 87 28.96 -10.47 6.29
CA VAL A 87 28.40 -9.88 5.07
C VAL A 87 26.88 -9.97 5.08
N HIS A 88 26.33 -11.12 5.49
CA HIS A 88 24.89 -11.30 5.62
C HIS A 88 24.29 -10.32 6.66
N LEU A 89 24.94 -10.15 7.81
CA LEU A 89 24.55 -9.18 8.83
C LEU A 89 24.58 -7.73 8.31
N ALA A 90 25.57 -7.37 7.50
CA ALA A 90 25.65 -6.04 6.89
C ALA A 90 24.48 -5.81 5.92
N ARG A 91 24.16 -6.79 5.07
CA ARG A 91 23.04 -6.74 4.13
C ARG A 91 21.70 -6.62 4.85
N LEU A 92 21.51 -7.37 5.92
CA LEU A 92 20.31 -7.29 6.75
C LEU A 92 20.12 -5.91 7.38
N LYS A 93 21.20 -5.29 7.90
CA LYS A 93 21.16 -3.92 8.42
C LYS A 93 20.81 -2.89 7.34
N ALA A 94 21.38 -3.03 6.14
CA ALA A 94 21.07 -2.15 5.01
C ALA A 94 19.60 -2.23 4.62
N ASN A 95 19.02 -3.44 4.53
CA ASN A 95 17.60 -3.62 4.26
C ASN A 95 16.70 -3.00 5.34
N GLN A 96 17.08 -3.11 6.63
CA GLN A 96 16.33 -2.44 7.69
C GLN A 96 16.39 -0.92 7.58
N ARG A 97 17.55 -0.37 7.24
CA ARG A 97 17.71 1.08 7.05
C ARG A 97 16.83 1.58 5.91
N LEU A 98 16.86 0.93 4.76
CA LEU A 98 15.99 1.22 3.62
C LEU A 98 14.50 1.15 3.99
N LYS A 99 14.10 0.14 4.77
CA LYS A 99 12.71 0.00 5.24
C LYS A 99 12.29 1.17 6.13
N ARG A 100 13.17 1.64 7.03
CA ARG A 100 12.88 2.81 7.89
C ARG A 100 12.86 4.11 7.10
N GLU A 101 13.77 4.30 6.15
CA GLU A 101 13.81 5.48 5.28
C GLU A 101 12.57 5.56 4.40
N LEU A 102 12.08 4.43 3.89
CA LEU A 102 10.81 4.35 3.18
C LEU A 102 9.65 4.77 4.09
N GLU A 103 9.64 4.30 5.34
CA GLU A 103 8.54 4.59 6.28
C GLU A 103 8.56 6.02 6.79
N THR A 104 9.73 6.61 7.01
CA THR A 104 9.83 8.04 7.33
C THR A 104 9.49 8.92 6.14
N ALA A 105 9.83 8.52 4.91
CA ALA A 105 9.40 9.21 3.71
C ALA A 105 7.87 9.16 3.54
N LYS A 106 7.24 8.01 3.84
CA LYS A 106 5.77 7.90 3.92
C LYS A 106 5.21 8.88 4.96
N ILE A 107 5.72 8.87 6.20
CA ILE A 107 5.26 9.75 7.29
C ILE A 107 5.43 11.25 6.98
N ARG A 108 6.54 11.65 6.35
CA ARG A 108 6.71 13.05 5.94
C ARG A 108 5.73 13.46 4.85
N LYS A 109 5.44 12.54 3.93
CA LYS A 109 4.37 12.74 2.95
C LYS A 109 3.06 12.97 3.70
N ILE A 110 2.74 12.08 4.64
CA ILE A 110 1.54 12.13 5.50
C ILE A 110 1.34 13.50 6.16
N GLN A 111 2.32 13.97 6.92
CA GLN A 111 2.22 15.23 7.68
C GLN A 111 2.02 16.45 6.78
N MET A 112 2.58 16.42 5.58
CA MET A 112 2.39 17.48 4.58
C MET A 112 0.96 17.50 4.03
N TRP A 113 0.28 16.35 4.00
CA TRP A 113 -1.13 16.25 3.59
C TRP A 113 -2.08 16.68 4.71
N ASP A 114 -1.82 16.30 5.97
CA ASP A 114 -2.63 16.71 7.13
C ASP A 114 -2.70 18.24 7.28
N GLU A 115 -1.58 18.94 7.04
CA GLU A 115 -1.55 20.42 7.08
C GLU A 115 -2.38 21.06 5.95
N ARG A 116 -2.45 20.41 4.78
CA ARG A 116 -3.26 20.87 3.64
C ARG A 116 -4.75 20.60 3.86
N GLU A 117 -5.09 19.48 4.49
CA GLU A 117 -6.47 19.11 4.86
C GLU A 117 -7.08 20.12 5.84
N ARG A 118 -6.35 20.47 6.91
CA ARG A 118 -6.80 21.46 7.90
C ARG A 118 -7.11 22.83 7.27
N LYS A 119 -6.31 23.21 6.27
CA LYS A 119 -6.51 24.46 5.52
C LYS A 119 -7.78 24.41 4.66
N ILE A 120 -8.04 23.26 4.02
CA ILE A 120 -9.23 23.05 3.19
C ILE A 120 -10.51 23.04 4.02
N GLU A 121 -10.52 22.42 5.20
CA GLU A 121 -11.67 22.46 6.10
C GLU A 121 -11.99 23.89 6.52
N LEU A 122 -10.95 24.69 6.78
CA LEU A 122 -11.09 26.11 7.07
C LEU A 122 -11.69 26.87 5.88
N ASP A 123 -11.19 26.62 4.67
CA ASP A 123 -11.68 27.26 3.44
C ASP A 123 -13.13 26.86 3.13
N LEU A 124 -13.51 25.60 3.35
CA LEU A 124 -14.88 25.10 3.22
C LEU A 124 -15.82 25.71 4.26
N ALA A 125 -15.38 25.84 5.51
CA ALA A 125 -16.16 26.47 6.57
C ALA A 125 -16.40 27.96 6.26
N ASN A 126 -15.40 28.66 5.72
CA ASN A 126 -15.51 30.04 5.27
C ASN A 126 -16.43 30.17 4.05
N PHE A 127 -16.38 29.22 3.11
CA PHE A 127 -17.18 29.27 1.88
C PHE A 127 -18.66 28.94 2.10
N ARG A 128 -19.00 28.08 3.08
CA ARG A 128 -20.40 27.81 3.49
C ARG A 128 -21.14 29.04 4.01
N GLN A 129 -20.43 30.11 4.37
CA GLN A 129 -21.01 31.36 4.86
C GLN A 129 -21.22 32.40 3.72
N SER A 130 -20.90 32.07 2.46
CA SER A 130 -21.00 33.02 1.34
C SER A 130 -22.40 33.10 0.71
N PRO A 131 -22.97 34.29 0.42
CA PRO A 131 -24.37 34.44 0.00
C PRO A 131 -24.68 34.17 -1.48
N THR A 132 -23.67 33.97 -2.34
CA THR A 132 -23.86 33.86 -3.81
C THR A 132 -23.63 32.43 -4.28
N PHE A 133 -24.64 31.57 -4.14
CA PHE A 133 -24.54 30.15 -4.47
C PHE A 133 -25.22 29.85 -5.82
N ASN A 134 -24.43 29.71 -6.89
CA ASN A 134 -24.87 29.09 -8.14
C ASN A 134 -24.25 27.68 -8.22
N ASP A 135 -25.07 26.65 -8.42
CA ASP A 135 -24.73 25.21 -8.35
C ASP A 135 -23.46 24.80 -9.14
N PHE A 136 -23.11 25.55 -10.20
CA PHE A 136 -21.92 25.31 -11.01
C PHE A 136 -20.61 25.67 -10.30
N SER A 137 -20.59 26.73 -9.50
CA SER A 137 -19.42 27.12 -8.71
C SER A 137 -19.17 26.11 -7.57
N ALA A 138 -20.23 25.53 -7.02
CA ALA A 138 -20.15 24.44 -6.07
C ALA A 138 -19.61 23.16 -6.72
N LEU A 139 -19.97 22.87 -7.98
CA LEU A 139 -19.42 21.75 -8.73
C LEU A 139 -17.96 21.95 -9.11
N GLN A 140 -17.56 23.16 -9.53
CA GLN A 140 -16.17 23.51 -9.82
C GLN A 140 -15.31 23.52 -8.56
N LEU A 141 -15.84 23.98 -7.43
CA LEU A 141 -15.18 23.92 -6.13
C LEU A 141 -15.12 22.48 -5.63
N ALA A 142 -16.19 21.69 -5.74
CA ALA A 142 -16.17 20.26 -5.44
C ALA A 142 -15.19 19.51 -6.34
N LEU A 143 -15.05 19.87 -7.62
CA LEU A 143 -14.01 19.37 -8.52
C LEU A 143 -12.61 19.80 -8.07
N ALA A 144 -12.41 21.07 -7.72
CA ALA A 144 -11.13 21.62 -7.28
C ALA A 144 -10.69 21.05 -5.92
N LEU A 145 -11.66 20.82 -5.04
CA LEU A 145 -11.48 20.15 -3.76
C LEU A 145 -11.24 18.67 -3.98
N ALA A 146 -12.03 17.98 -4.79
CA ALA A 146 -11.81 16.56 -5.09
C ALA A 146 -10.47 16.31 -5.82
N LYS A 147 -9.99 17.25 -6.65
CA LYS A 147 -8.61 17.25 -7.20
C LYS A 147 -7.51 17.42 -6.14
N ASN A 148 -7.76 18.23 -5.11
CA ASN A 148 -6.81 18.46 -4.00
C ASN A 148 -7.01 17.50 -2.81
N GLN A 149 -8.12 16.76 -2.81
CA GLN A 149 -8.52 15.71 -1.89
C GLN A 149 -8.20 14.36 -2.53
N VAL A 150 -6.98 13.89 -2.36
CA VAL A 150 -6.78 12.44 -2.33
C VAL A 150 -6.54 12.05 -0.87
N ILE A 151 -7.68 11.98 -0.17
CA ILE A 151 -8.07 11.07 0.92
C ILE A 151 -7.33 11.23 2.27
N PRO A 152 -8.05 11.27 3.41
CA PRO A 152 -7.45 11.08 4.72
C PRO A 152 -6.65 9.78 4.70
N LEU A 153 -5.48 9.79 5.33
CA LEU A 153 -4.62 8.63 5.32
C LEU A 153 -5.35 7.45 5.95
N ALA A 154 -5.80 6.58 5.06
CA ALA A 154 -5.97 5.21 5.39
C ALA A 154 -4.67 4.77 6.11
N SER A 155 -4.79 4.23 7.33
CA SER A 155 -3.68 3.50 7.93
C SER A 155 -3.13 2.54 6.88
N GLN A 156 -1.84 2.20 6.94
CA GLN A 156 -1.27 1.21 6.02
C GLN A 156 -2.14 -0.07 5.96
N ASP A 157 -2.81 -0.39 7.06
CA ASP A 157 -3.80 -1.47 7.16
C ASP A 157 -5.04 -1.25 6.28
N ARG A 158 -5.60 -0.03 6.21
CA ARG A 158 -6.72 0.29 5.31
C ARG A 158 -6.31 0.26 3.83
N ILE A 159 -5.10 0.73 3.48
CA ILE A 159 -4.60 0.62 2.10
C ILE A 159 -4.43 -0.85 1.70
N ASN A 160 -3.80 -1.64 2.58
CA ASN A 160 -3.62 -3.07 2.35
C ASN A 160 -4.97 -3.80 2.26
N PHE A 161 -5.94 -3.42 3.10
CA PHE A 161 -7.29 -3.96 3.06
C PHE A 161 -7.94 -3.71 1.70
N TYR A 162 -7.96 -2.47 1.20
CA TYR A 162 -8.63 -2.18 -0.07
C TYR A 162 -7.89 -2.77 -1.28
N SER A 163 -6.58 -2.97 -1.19
CA SER A 163 -5.82 -3.72 -2.20
C SER A 163 -6.22 -5.19 -2.22
N ASP A 164 -6.31 -5.85 -1.06
CA ASP A 164 -6.75 -7.25 -0.95
C ASP A 164 -8.21 -7.42 -1.36
N PHE A 165 -9.07 -6.48 -0.94
CA PHE A 165 -10.48 -6.41 -1.36
C PHE A 165 -10.59 -6.32 -2.88
N GLN A 166 -9.84 -5.42 -3.53
CA GLN A 166 -9.83 -5.27 -4.97
C GLN A 166 -9.46 -6.59 -5.66
N GLU A 167 -8.35 -7.23 -5.25
CA GLU A 167 -7.88 -8.48 -5.87
C GLU A 167 -8.90 -9.62 -5.73
N ARG A 168 -9.50 -9.76 -4.55
CA ARG A 168 -10.52 -10.78 -4.30
C ARG A 168 -11.78 -10.55 -5.11
N LEU A 169 -12.23 -9.29 -5.21
CA LEU A 169 -13.39 -8.94 -6.02
C LEU A 169 -13.13 -9.17 -7.51
N GLU A 170 -11.95 -8.81 -8.02
CA GLU A 170 -11.56 -9.10 -9.40
C GLU A 170 -11.63 -10.59 -9.73
N GLN A 171 -11.12 -11.44 -8.83
CA GLN A 171 -11.18 -12.90 -9.00
C GLN A 171 -12.62 -13.40 -8.96
N TYR A 172 -13.43 -12.88 -8.05
CA TYR A 172 -14.84 -13.24 -7.93
C TYR A 172 -15.60 -12.92 -9.23
N LEU A 173 -15.47 -11.68 -9.74
CA LEU A 173 -16.10 -11.24 -10.99
C LEU A 173 -15.65 -12.03 -12.23
N ARG A 174 -14.40 -12.53 -12.25
CA ARG A 174 -13.86 -13.29 -13.40
C ARG A 174 -14.24 -14.76 -13.41
N ASN A 175 -14.37 -15.39 -12.25
CA ASN A 175 -14.51 -16.84 -12.14
C ASN A 175 -15.96 -17.33 -12.25
N SER A 176 -16.93 -16.43 -12.15
CA SER A 176 -18.34 -16.77 -12.15
C SER A 176 -19.01 -16.46 -13.48
N ALA A 177 -19.27 -17.50 -14.28
CA ALA A 177 -20.02 -17.37 -15.54
C ALA A 177 -21.48 -16.92 -15.35
N SER A 178 -22.01 -16.91 -14.12
CA SER A 178 -23.43 -16.66 -13.82
C SER A 178 -23.70 -15.87 -12.54
N VAL A 179 -22.71 -15.17 -11.97
CA VAL A 179 -22.95 -14.37 -10.76
C VAL A 179 -23.78 -13.13 -11.12
N THR A 180 -24.78 -12.88 -10.29
CA THR A 180 -25.71 -11.76 -10.39
C THR A 180 -25.21 -10.53 -9.64
N ASN A 181 -25.76 -9.35 -9.95
CA ASN A 181 -25.45 -8.12 -9.22
C ASN A 181 -25.74 -8.24 -7.71
N ASP A 182 -26.83 -8.94 -7.34
CA ASP A 182 -27.25 -9.09 -5.94
C ASP A 182 -26.30 -10.00 -5.15
N GLU A 183 -25.75 -11.05 -5.78
CA GLU A 183 -24.74 -11.91 -5.18
C GLU A 183 -23.42 -11.15 -4.94
N VAL A 184 -23.01 -10.28 -5.89
CA VAL A 184 -21.84 -9.41 -5.69
C VAL A 184 -22.10 -8.41 -4.57
N ILE A 185 -23.26 -7.77 -4.52
CA ILE A 185 -23.60 -6.82 -3.45
C ILE A 185 -23.57 -7.53 -2.09
N SER A 186 -24.21 -8.70 -1.99
CA SER A 186 -24.22 -9.52 -0.77
C SER A 186 -22.80 -9.91 -0.34
N TRP A 187 -21.95 -10.29 -1.29
CA TRP A 187 -20.54 -10.59 -1.02
C TRP A 187 -19.77 -9.37 -0.52
N ILE A 188 -19.98 -8.19 -1.12
CA ILE A 188 -19.34 -6.95 -0.69
C ILE A 188 -19.79 -6.60 0.73
N GLU A 189 -21.09 -6.70 1.02
CA GLU A 189 -21.65 -6.46 2.36
C GLU A 189 -21.10 -7.46 3.39
N GLU A 190 -20.99 -8.75 3.05
CA GLU A 190 -20.41 -9.77 3.93
C GLU A 190 -18.93 -9.51 4.24
N VAL A 191 -18.13 -9.22 3.22
CA VAL A 191 -16.71 -8.89 3.37
C VAL A 191 -16.51 -7.62 4.18
N ASN A 192 -17.47 -6.68 4.10
CA ASN A 192 -17.41 -5.40 4.76
C ASN A 192 -18.10 -5.35 6.13
N ASN A 193 -18.70 -6.44 6.64
CA ASN A 193 -19.22 -6.51 8.02
C ASN A 193 -18.15 -6.29 9.12
N LYS A 194 -16.87 -6.19 8.74
CA LYS A 194 -15.74 -5.85 9.63
C LYS A 194 -15.36 -4.37 9.62
N ILE A 195 -16.06 -3.55 8.83
CA ILE A 195 -15.74 -2.16 8.52
C ILE A 195 -16.91 -1.27 8.93
N THR A 196 -16.62 -0.07 9.45
CA THR A 196 -17.66 0.85 9.93
C THR A 196 -18.44 1.46 8.77
N ALA A 197 -19.71 1.86 8.98
CA ALA A 197 -20.56 2.43 7.93
C ALA A 197 -19.95 3.67 7.23
N GLU A 198 -19.06 4.41 7.91
CA GLU A 198 -18.37 5.58 7.38
C GLU A 198 -17.38 5.23 6.24
N ASP A 199 -16.77 4.05 6.28
CA ASP A 199 -15.74 3.60 5.34
C ASP A 199 -16.31 3.20 3.96
N PHE A 200 -17.60 2.86 3.86
CA PHE A 200 -18.28 2.55 2.59
C PHE A 200 -18.48 3.78 1.69
N THR A 201 -18.35 4.97 2.26
CA THR A 201 -18.43 6.25 1.52
C THR A 201 -17.03 6.81 1.20
N GLY A 202 -15.98 6.07 1.56
CA GLY A 202 -14.59 6.44 1.35
C GLY A 202 -14.16 6.30 -0.11
N TYR A 203 -13.30 7.22 -0.55
CA TYR A 203 -12.72 7.17 -1.90
C TYR A 203 -11.95 5.85 -2.15
N HIS A 204 -11.23 5.33 -1.15
CA HIS A 204 -10.46 4.08 -1.33
C HIS A 204 -11.35 2.89 -1.67
N PHE A 205 -12.53 2.79 -1.04
CA PHE A 205 -13.52 1.77 -1.36
C PHE A 205 -14.05 1.94 -2.79
N ILE A 206 -14.52 3.15 -3.14
CA ILE A 206 -15.04 3.45 -4.48
C ILE A 206 -13.99 3.19 -5.55
N ARG A 207 -12.74 3.56 -5.30
CA ARG A 207 -11.61 3.31 -6.20
C ARG A 207 -11.31 1.82 -6.35
N ALA A 208 -11.30 1.06 -5.26
CA ALA A 208 -11.06 -0.39 -5.31
C ALA A 208 -12.18 -1.12 -6.06
N LEU A 209 -13.43 -0.73 -5.82
CA LEU A 209 -14.60 -1.25 -6.53
C LEU A 209 -14.54 -0.95 -8.03
N ALA A 210 -14.27 0.32 -8.39
CA ALA A 210 -14.11 0.73 -9.78
C ALA A 210 -12.93 0.00 -10.46
N ALA A 211 -11.80 -0.13 -9.76
CA ALA A 211 -10.63 -0.84 -10.26
C ALA A 211 -10.96 -2.31 -10.57
N ALA A 212 -11.70 -2.99 -9.70
CA ALA A 212 -12.05 -4.38 -9.89
C ALA A 212 -12.93 -4.59 -11.12
N ILE A 213 -13.97 -3.76 -11.28
CA ILE A 213 -14.90 -3.81 -12.42
C ILE A 213 -14.19 -3.44 -13.74
N ILE A 214 -13.34 -2.41 -13.72
CA ILE A 214 -12.56 -2.02 -14.90
C ILE A 214 -11.61 -3.16 -15.27
N ASN A 215 -10.87 -3.71 -14.31
CA ASN A 215 -9.91 -4.78 -14.57
C ASN A 215 -10.60 -6.03 -15.09
N CYS A 216 -11.73 -6.46 -14.51
CA CYS A 216 -12.45 -7.63 -14.98
C CYS A 216 -12.96 -7.47 -16.43
N SER A 217 -13.19 -6.23 -16.87
CA SER A 217 -13.63 -5.90 -18.23
C SER A 217 -12.51 -5.92 -19.27
N ILE A 218 -11.24 -5.98 -18.85
CA ILE A 218 -10.09 -6.03 -19.76
C ILE A 218 -9.92 -7.45 -20.33
N THR A 219 -9.81 -7.52 -21.65
CA THR A 219 -9.49 -8.74 -22.39
C THR A 219 -8.32 -8.50 -23.33
N LYS A 220 -7.59 -9.57 -23.69
CA LYS A 220 -6.54 -9.49 -24.73
C LYS A 220 -7.18 -9.65 -26.10
N ASP A 221 -6.94 -8.70 -26.99
CA ASP A 221 -7.33 -8.81 -28.39
C ASP A 221 -6.38 -9.72 -29.19
N ARG A 222 -6.69 -9.96 -30.46
CA ARG A 222 -5.87 -10.79 -31.37
C ARG A 222 -4.48 -10.18 -31.66
N GLY A 223 -4.26 -8.91 -31.34
CA GLY A 223 -2.99 -8.19 -31.50
C GLY A 223 -2.16 -8.09 -30.22
N GLY A 224 -2.63 -8.63 -29.09
CA GLY A 224 -1.97 -8.52 -27.79
C GLY A 224 -2.15 -7.16 -27.10
N LEU A 225 -3.07 -6.33 -27.58
CA LEU A 225 -3.54 -5.11 -26.91
C LEU A 225 -4.62 -5.49 -25.89
N ASN A 226 -4.73 -4.67 -24.85
CA ASN A 226 -5.77 -4.80 -23.85
C ASN A 226 -6.98 -4.00 -24.33
N THR A 227 -8.13 -4.63 -24.52
CA THR A 227 -9.37 -3.94 -24.90
C THR A 227 -10.39 -4.09 -23.79
N ILE A 228 -11.04 -2.98 -23.43
CA ILE A 228 -12.15 -2.97 -22.50
C ILE A 228 -13.40 -3.49 -23.20
N ARG A 229 -14.09 -4.44 -22.56
CA ARG A 229 -15.41 -4.88 -23.00
C ARG A 229 -16.47 -3.99 -22.35
N THR A 230 -16.91 -2.97 -23.08
CA THR A 230 -18.01 -2.08 -22.65
C THR A 230 -19.25 -2.86 -22.17
N SER A 231 -19.57 -4.03 -22.74
CA SER A 231 -20.69 -4.86 -22.28
C SER A 231 -20.53 -5.36 -20.84
N VAL A 232 -19.29 -5.63 -20.40
CA VAL A 232 -18.98 -6.07 -19.03
C VAL A 232 -19.08 -4.89 -18.05
N LEU A 233 -18.61 -3.71 -18.46
CA LEU A 233 -18.78 -2.48 -17.68
C LEU A 233 -20.27 -2.16 -17.45
N LYS A 234 -21.08 -2.24 -18.51
CA LYS A 234 -22.53 -2.02 -18.43
C LYS A 234 -23.22 -3.04 -17.53
N HIS A 235 -22.80 -4.30 -17.59
CA HIS A 235 -23.35 -5.36 -16.74
C HIS A 235 -23.14 -5.08 -15.25
N TRP A 236 -21.95 -4.60 -14.85
CA TRP A 236 -21.59 -4.34 -13.45
C TRP A 236 -21.86 -2.91 -12.96
N ALA A 237 -22.26 -1.99 -13.85
CA ALA A 237 -22.59 -0.62 -13.47
C ALA A 237 -23.66 -0.50 -12.35
N PRO A 238 -24.70 -1.36 -12.28
CA PRO A 238 -25.67 -1.33 -11.18
C PRO A 238 -25.04 -1.56 -9.80
N VAL A 239 -23.97 -2.38 -9.71
CA VAL A 239 -23.23 -2.60 -8.46
C VAL A 239 -22.56 -1.30 -8.02
N LEU A 240 -21.90 -0.58 -8.92
CA LEU A 240 -21.32 0.74 -8.61
C LEU A 240 -22.38 1.74 -8.18
N LYS A 241 -23.49 1.79 -8.91
CA LYS A 241 -24.62 2.69 -8.63
C LYS A 241 -25.13 2.52 -7.20
N ARG A 242 -25.25 1.28 -6.70
CA ARG A 242 -25.69 0.99 -5.32
C ARG A 242 -24.86 1.68 -4.23
N TYR A 243 -23.56 1.87 -4.47
CA TYR A 243 -22.63 2.48 -3.51
C TYR A 243 -22.40 3.97 -3.75
N VAL A 244 -22.75 4.47 -4.94
CA VAL A 244 -22.74 5.90 -5.27
C VAL A 244 -24.04 6.58 -4.82
N ASP A 245 -25.19 5.90 -4.97
CA ASP A 245 -26.53 6.39 -4.63
C ASP A 245 -26.89 6.18 -3.15
N SER A 246 -26.00 6.53 -2.21
CA SER A 246 -26.26 6.32 -0.79
C SER A 246 -27.49 7.12 -0.31
N GLU A 247 -28.63 6.44 -0.11
CA GLU A 247 -29.89 7.02 0.41
C GLU A 247 -29.79 7.53 1.85
N ILE A 248 -28.63 7.36 2.51
CA ILE A 248 -28.44 7.63 3.94
C ILE A 248 -28.28 9.14 4.23
N TYR A 249 -28.00 9.99 3.22
CA TYR A 249 -27.71 11.41 3.43
C TYR A 249 -28.49 12.36 2.50
N TYR A 250 -29.18 13.34 3.08
CA TYR A 250 -29.90 14.39 2.36
C TYR A 250 -28.95 15.40 1.67
N ASN A 251 -29.36 15.83 0.46
CA ASN A 251 -28.83 16.91 -0.38
C ASN A 251 -27.32 16.85 -0.74
N ASN A 252 -27.02 16.68 -2.04
CA ASN A 252 -25.71 16.77 -2.68
C ASN A 252 -24.66 15.68 -2.36
N HIS A 253 -24.95 14.70 -1.49
CA HIS A 253 -24.01 13.61 -1.18
C HIS A 253 -23.72 12.70 -2.39
N ASN A 254 -24.72 12.41 -3.22
CA ASN A 254 -24.56 11.57 -4.42
C ASN A 254 -23.58 12.21 -5.41
N ALA A 255 -23.68 13.53 -5.65
CA ALA A 255 -22.73 14.25 -6.51
C ALA A 255 -21.28 14.12 -6.02
N ILE A 256 -21.03 14.12 -4.71
CA ILE A 256 -19.68 13.94 -4.15
C ILE A 256 -19.17 12.52 -4.43
N MET A 257 -20.02 11.50 -4.25
CA MET A 257 -19.65 10.10 -4.52
C MET A 257 -19.42 9.84 -6.01
N GLU A 258 -20.26 10.40 -6.86
CA GLU A 258 -20.10 10.41 -8.31
C GLU A 258 -18.77 11.06 -8.72
N MET A 259 -18.42 12.20 -8.12
CA MET A 259 -17.14 12.88 -8.38
C MET A 259 -15.93 12.05 -7.92
N LYS A 260 -16.02 11.42 -6.74
CA LYS A 260 -14.97 10.48 -6.27
C LYS A 260 -14.77 9.35 -7.27
N LEU A 261 -15.85 8.80 -7.82
CA LEU A 261 -15.78 7.76 -8.84
C LEU A 261 -15.18 8.27 -10.15
N ILE A 262 -15.56 9.46 -10.62
CA ILE A 262 -14.98 10.08 -11.83
C ILE A 262 -13.46 10.25 -11.66
N LEU A 263 -13.01 10.74 -10.51
CA LEU A 263 -11.58 10.87 -10.20
C LEU A 263 -10.87 9.53 -10.12
N ALA A 264 -11.48 8.53 -9.47
CA ALA A 264 -10.92 7.20 -9.41
C ALA A 264 -10.73 6.58 -10.79
N VAL A 265 -11.69 6.77 -11.71
CA VAL A 265 -11.60 6.33 -13.10
C VAL A 265 -10.43 7.02 -13.81
N GLN A 266 -10.29 8.35 -13.67
CA GLN A 266 -9.16 9.08 -14.26
C GLN A 266 -7.80 8.64 -13.71
N GLU A 267 -7.70 8.44 -12.39
CA GLU A 267 -6.47 7.98 -11.76
C GLU A 267 -6.11 6.58 -12.30
N LEU A 268 -7.10 5.68 -12.35
CA LEU A 268 -6.94 4.34 -12.88
C LEU A 268 -6.46 4.37 -14.32
N THR A 269 -7.13 5.09 -15.24
CA THR A 269 -6.73 5.14 -16.65
C THR A 269 -5.38 5.81 -16.88
N SER A 270 -4.88 6.61 -15.92
CA SER A 270 -3.54 7.21 -15.98
C SER A 270 -2.40 6.23 -15.64
N GLU A 271 -2.72 5.11 -14.98
CA GLU A 271 -1.74 4.11 -14.56
C GLU A 271 -1.03 3.48 -15.77
N ARG A 272 0.26 3.12 -15.59
CA ARG A 272 1.11 2.61 -16.68
C ARG A 272 0.51 1.42 -17.44
N LYS A 273 -0.35 0.62 -16.80
CA LYS A 273 -1.02 -0.53 -17.43
C LYS A 273 -2.05 -0.16 -18.51
N TYR A 274 -2.51 1.09 -18.58
CA TYR A 274 -3.53 1.56 -19.54
C TYR A 274 -3.02 2.57 -20.58
N ARG A 275 -1.75 2.97 -20.51
CA ARG A 275 -1.19 4.02 -21.40
C ARG A 275 -1.18 3.68 -22.90
N LYS A 276 -1.39 2.41 -23.28
CA LYS A 276 -1.32 1.99 -24.68
C LYS A 276 -2.55 2.39 -25.51
N ASP A 277 -3.70 2.64 -24.87
CA ASP A 277 -4.99 2.83 -25.56
C ASP A 277 -5.39 4.31 -25.73
N GLY A 278 -4.53 5.25 -25.33
CA GLY A 278 -4.83 6.69 -25.33
C GLY A 278 -5.68 7.09 -24.12
N PHE A 279 -5.07 7.79 -23.17
CA PHE A 279 -5.63 8.15 -21.86
C PHE A 279 -7.04 8.75 -21.90
N ALA A 280 -7.29 9.69 -22.83
CA ALA A 280 -8.58 10.36 -22.94
C ALA A 280 -9.69 9.47 -23.50
N GLY A 281 -9.36 8.57 -24.44
CA GLY A 281 -10.32 7.66 -25.08
C GLY A 281 -10.86 6.62 -24.09
N LEU A 282 -9.96 6.00 -23.32
CA LEU A 282 -10.32 4.98 -22.34
C LEU A 282 -11.18 5.55 -21.20
N THR A 283 -10.81 6.74 -20.70
CA THR A 283 -11.57 7.42 -19.65
C THR A 283 -12.98 7.73 -20.14
N LEU A 284 -13.12 8.25 -21.36
CA LEU A 284 -14.41 8.56 -21.95
C LEU A 284 -15.29 7.33 -22.16
N GLU A 285 -14.71 6.20 -22.60
CA GLU A 285 -15.43 4.93 -22.77
C GLU A 285 -16.02 4.44 -21.44
N ILE A 286 -15.20 4.42 -20.38
CA ILE A 286 -15.63 3.97 -19.04
C ILE A 286 -16.71 4.89 -18.49
N LEU A 287 -16.50 6.21 -18.54
CA LEU A 287 -17.47 7.17 -18.01
C LEU A 287 -18.80 7.13 -18.79
N SER A 288 -18.75 6.89 -20.11
CA SER A 288 -19.96 6.75 -20.92
C SER A 288 -20.71 5.47 -20.57
N ALA A 289 -20.01 4.34 -20.42
CA ALA A 289 -20.64 3.07 -20.05
C ALA A 289 -21.34 3.13 -18.68
N PHE A 290 -20.71 3.75 -17.68
CA PHE A 290 -21.32 3.96 -16.37
C PHE A 290 -22.43 5.02 -16.41
N GLY A 291 -22.23 6.11 -17.16
CA GLY A 291 -23.20 7.18 -17.32
C GLY A 291 -24.52 6.72 -17.97
N GLU A 292 -24.44 5.86 -18.99
CA GLU A 292 -25.61 5.26 -19.65
C GLU A 292 -26.44 4.37 -18.72
N ASN A 293 -25.83 3.87 -17.64
CA ASN A 293 -26.50 3.08 -16.59
C ASN A 293 -26.90 3.93 -15.37
N GLY A 294 -26.86 5.26 -15.49
CA GLY A 294 -27.34 6.16 -14.44
C GLY A 294 -26.44 6.24 -13.22
N VAL A 295 -25.15 5.94 -13.34
CA VAL A 295 -24.19 6.06 -12.23
C VAL A 295 -23.86 7.52 -11.90
N PHE A 296 -23.98 8.45 -12.86
CA PHE A 296 -23.55 9.85 -12.72
C PHE A 296 -24.70 10.86 -12.88
N LEU A 297 -25.90 10.51 -12.42
CA LEU A 297 -27.11 11.33 -12.65
C LEU A 297 -26.96 12.74 -12.06
N SER A 298 -26.46 12.85 -10.83
CA SER A 298 -26.36 14.14 -10.13
C SER A 298 -25.36 15.08 -10.81
N CYS A 299 -24.20 14.57 -11.19
CA CYS A 299 -23.16 15.30 -11.90
C CYS A 299 -23.64 15.73 -13.28
N PHE A 300 -24.26 14.82 -14.04
CA PHE A 300 -24.78 15.13 -15.37
C PHE A 300 -25.90 16.15 -15.32
N ASP A 301 -26.84 16.04 -14.38
CA ASP A 301 -27.93 17.00 -14.26
C ASP A 301 -27.43 18.38 -13.84
N ALA A 302 -26.42 18.46 -12.97
CA ALA A 302 -25.80 19.72 -12.62
C ALA A 302 -25.06 20.36 -13.81
N VAL A 303 -24.35 19.56 -14.63
CA VAL A 303 -23.73 20.04 -15.87
C VAL A 303 -24.77 20.50 -16.89
N ARG A 304 -25.88 19.77 -17.06
CA ARG A 304 -26.98 20.16 -17.95
C ARG A 304 -27.59 21.50 -17.53
N LYS A 305 -27.87 21.67 -16.23
CA LYS A 305 -28.40 22.93 -15.68
C LYS A 305 -27.45 24.09 -15.92
N ALA A 306 -26.16 23.88 -15.73
CA ALA A 306 -25.15 24.93 -15.90
C ALA A 306 -24.86 25.29 -17.36
N SER A 307 -24.89 24.31 -18.25
CA SER A 307 -24.60 24.49 -19.69
C SER A 307 -25.83 24.84 -20.52
N GLY A 308 -27.04 24.77 -19.95
CA GLY A 308 -28.30 24.92 -20.67
C GLY A 308 -28.51 23.87 -21.77
N SER A 309 -27.81 22.73 -21.68
CA SER A 309 -27.66 21.79 -22.78
C SER A 309 -28.43 20.48 -22.56
N THR A 310 -29.08 19.96 -23.61
CA THR A 310 -29.71 18.62 -23.65
C THR A 310 -28.76 17.54 -24.22
N GLN A 311 -27.45 17.73 -24.03
CA GLN A 311 -26.41 16.89 -24.62
C GLN A 311 -26.48 15.41 -24.20
N SER A 312 -25.93 14.56 -25.09
CA SER A 312 -25.77 13.11 -24.85
C SER A 312 -24.86 12.82 -23.65
N VAL A 313 -24.97 11.62 -23.07
CA VAL A 313 -24.11 11.16 -21.97
C VAL A 313 -22.62 11.25 -22.33
N ALA A 314 -22.25 10.84 -23.54
CA ALA A 314 -20.86 10.92 -24.01
C ALA A 314 -20.36 12.37 -24.09
N SER A 315 -21.21 13.31 -24.52
CA SER A 315 -20.88 14.74 -24.57
C SER A 315 -20.71 15.33 -23.16
N LEU A 316 -21.55 14.93 -22.20
CA LEU A 316 -21.44 15.35 -20.80
C LEU A 316 -20.19 14.77 -20.14
N ALA A 317 -19.89 13.49 -20.39
CA ALA A 317 -18.67 12.85 -19.92
C ALA A 317 -17.41 13.53 -20.49
N PHE A 318 -17.41 13.85 -21.79
CA PHE A 318 -16.32 14.59 -22.43
C PHE A 318 -16.15 15.99 -21.83
N TYR A 319 -17.25 16.70 -21.57
CA TYR A 319 -17.23 18.00 -20.93
C TYR A 319 -16.63 17.93 -19.52
N ILE A 320 -17.06 16.96 -18.71
CA ILE A 320 -16.51 16.71 -17.37
C ILE A 320 -15.00 16.42 -17.45
N ILE A 321 -14.57 15.53 -18.34
CA ILE A 321 -13.14 15.24 -18.56
C ILE A 321 -12.37 16.52 -18.94
N SER A 322 -12.93 17.36 -19.82
CA SER A 322 -12.30 18.59 -20.29
C SER A 322 -12.21 19.69 -19.22
N CYS A 323 -13.09 19.67 -18.22
CA CYS A 323 -13.05 20.57 -17.07
C CYS A 323 -12.14 20.07 -15.93
N LEU A 324 -11.65 18.83 -16.03
CA LEU A 324 -10.66 18.24 -15.13
C LEU A 324 -9.25 18.61 -15.67
N PRO A 325 -8.27 18.99 -14.82
CA PRO A 325 -6.95 19.39 -15.29
C PRO A 325 -6.22 18.13 -15.75
N GLN A 326 -5.38 18.26 -16.76
CA GLN A 326 -4.61 17.12 -17.28
C GLN A 326 -3.45 16.74 -16.36
#